data_AF-A0A3N5H248-F1
#
_entry.id   AF-A0A3N5H248-F1
#
_cell.length_a   1.000
_cell.length_b   1.000
_cell.length_c   1.000
_cell.angle_alpha   90.00
_cell.angle_beta   90.00
_cell.angle_gamma   90.00
#
_symmetry.space_group_name_H-M   'P 1'
#
loop_
_entity.id
_entity.type
_entity.pdbx_description
1 polymer ?
#
loop_
_entity_poly.entity_id
_entity_poly.type
_entity_poly.pdbx_seq_one_letter_code
_entity_poly.pdbx_strand_id
1 'polypeptide(L)'
;MLVDAGVRAGVLIAPIVPGITSQPAKLERTIKAVADHGAAFMGSVVLHLKDGTRTHFFEYLAQEFPSLVPKYERLYGSRAYVPKAYAAEVRSVMQLLQNRYGLQARESSSDGEAGPPALPAQLDLDWSGRSAPKP
;
A
#
# COMPACT_ATOMS: atom_id res chain seq x y z
N MET A 1 -15.35 13.97 -2.99
CA MET A 1 -14.14 13.23 -2.55
C MET A 1 -13.25 14.11 -1.69
N LEU A 2 -12.27 13.56 -0.95
CA LEU A 2 -11.35 14.36 -0.13
C LEU A 2 -10.63 15.45 -0.95
N VAL A 3 -10.23 15.11 -2.18
CA VAL A 3 -9.55 16.02 -3.10
C VAL A 3 -10.46 17.16 -3.57
N ASP A 4 -11.76 16.91 -3.80
CA ASP A 4 -12.74 17.94 -4.16
C ASP A 4 -12.96 18.95 -3.01
N ALA A 5 -12.72 18.51 -1.77
CA ALA A 5 -12.74 19.37 -0.60
C ALA A 5 -11.40 20.10 -0.35
N GLY A 6 -10.45 20.02 -1.29
CA GLY A 6 -9.14 20.68 -1.19
C GLY A 6 -8.12 19.92 -0.33
N VAL A 7 -8.42 18.71 0.15
CA VAL A 7 -7.48 17.91 0.93
C VAL A 7 -6.50 17.21 -0.01
N ARG A 8 -5.19 17.40 0.21
CA ARG A 8 -4.14 16.66 -0.51
C ARG A 8 -4.13 15.19 -0.07
N ALA A 9 -4.93 14.36 -0.72
CA ALA A 9 -5.07 12.94 -0.44
C ALA A 9 -4.44 12.06 -1.53
N GLY A 10 -3.98 10.88 -1.15
CA GLY A 10 -3.37 9.90 -2.05
C GLY A 10 -3.80 8.48 -1.71
N VAL A 11 -3.40 7.51 -2.53
CA VAL A 11 -3.76 6.09 -2.36
C VAL A 11 -2.54 5.23 -2.08
N LEU A 12 -2.66 4.31 -1.13
CA LEU A 12 -1.67 3.26 -0.88
C LEU A 12 -2.25 1.91 -1.31
N ILE A 13 -1.71 1.32 -2.38
CA ILE A 13 -2.08 -0.05 -2.79
C ILE A 13 -1.32 -1.03 -1.90
N ALA A 14 -1.97 -1.54 -0.85
CA ALA A 14 -1.38 -2.48 0.08
C ALA A 14 -2.39 -3.55 0.55
N PRO A 15 -2.05 -4.85 0.48
CA PRO A 15 -0.87 -5.41 -0.17
C PRO A 15 -1.03 -5.61 -1.70
N ILE A 16 0.06 -5.47 -2.45
CA ILE A 16 0.23 -6.13 -3.75
C ILE A 16 0.60 -7.60 -3.48
N VAL A 17 -0.28 -8.51 -3.91
CA VAL A 17 -0.24 -9.94 -3.65
C VAL A 17 0.21 -10.66 -4.92
N PRO A 18 1.42 -11.27 -4.94
CA PRO A 18 1.99 -11.92 -6.12
C PRO A 18 1.05 -12.89 -6.84
N GLY A 19 0.73 -12.62 -8.11
CA GLY A 19 -0.15 -13.45 -8.93
C GLY A 19 -1.66 -13.28 -8.68
N ILE A 20 -2.06 -12.65 -7.57
CA ILE A 20 -3.49 -12.46 -7.22
C ILE A 20 -3.93 -11.02 -7.55
N THR A 21 -3.32 -10.03 -6.89
CA THR A 21 -3.60 -8.60 -7.14
C THR A 21 -2.51 -7.93 -7.98
N SER A 22 -1.35 -8.57 -8.17
CA SER A 22 -0.24 -8.06 -8.98
C SER A 22 -0.40 -8.28 -10.50
N GLN A 23 -1.58 -8.64 -10.98
CA GLN A 23 -1.81 -8.87 -12.42
C GLN A 23 -1.84 -7.51 -13.15
N PRO A 24 -1.12 -7.33 -14.27
CA PRO A 24 -0.98 -6.03 -14.94
C PRO A 24 -2.32 -5.34 -15.22
N ALA A 25 -3.30 -6.06 -15.77
CA ALA A 25 -4.62 -5.50 -16.07
C ALA A 25 -5.40 -5.06 -14.81
N LYS A 26 -5.21 -5.75 -13.68
CA LYS A 26 -5.83 -5.35 -12.39
C LYS A 26 -5.14 -4.09 -11.84
N LEU A 27 -3.82 -4.05 -11.86
CA LEU A 27 -3.05 -2.88 -11.42
C LEU A 27 -3.38 -1.66 -12.28
N GLU A 28 -3.41 -1.81 -13.60
CA GLU A 28 -3.73 -0.73 -14.53
C GLU A 28 -5.14 -0.18 -14.28
N ARG A 29 -6.14 -1.04 -14.11
CA ARG A 29 -7.51 -0.62 -13.78
C ARG A 29 -7.55 0.17 -12.47
N THR A 30 -6.88 -0.31 -11.43
CA THR A 30 -6.84 0.37 -10.13
C THR A 30 -6.15 1.72 -10.24
N ILE A 31 -4.98 1.79 -10.89
CA ILE A 31 -4.19 3.02 -11.02
C ILE A 31 -4.93 4.05 -11.86
N LYS A 32 -5.59 3.62 -12.96
CA LYS A 32 -6.45 4.49 -13.74
C LYS A 32 -7.57 5.08 -12.87
N ALA A 33 -8.26 4.25 -12.09
CA ALA A 33 -9.33 4.73 -11.21
C ALA A 33 -8.80 5.75 -10.18
N VAL A 34 -7.61 5.52 -9.62
CA VAL A 34 -6.98 6.49 -8.72
C VAL A 34 -6.70 7.83 -9.40
N ALA A 35 -6.22 7.80 -10.65
CA ALA A 35 -5.97 9.00 -11.44
C ALA A 35 -7.28 9.73 -11.80
N ASP A 36 -8.30 8.99 -12.24
CA ASP A 36 -9.63 9.53 -12.60
C ASP A 36 -10.28 10.26 -11.41
N HIS A 37 -9.94 9.87 -10.19
CA HIS A 37 -10.42 10.48 -8.94
C HIS A 37 -9.49 11.55 -8.36
N GLY A 38 -8.48 12.00 -9.11
CA GLY A 38 -7.67 13.18 -8.77
C GLY A 38 -6.73 13.01 -7.58
N ALA A 39 -6.34 11.78 -7.24
CA ALA A 39 -5.40 11.56 -6.14
C ALA A 39 -4.06 12.29 -6.37
N ALA A 40 -3.58 12.98 -5.34
CA ALA A 40 -2.37 13.79 -5.41
C ALA A 40 -1.09 12.96 -5.49
N PHE A 41 -1.10 11.74 -4.94
CA PHE A 41 0.02 10.81 -4.97
C PHE A 41 -0.44 9.36 -4.80
N MET A 42 0.42 8.42 -5.18
CA MET A 42 0.20 6.99 -4.95
C MET A 42 1.45 6.25 -4.46
N GLY A 43 1.27 5.34 -3.52
CA GLY A 43 2.28 4.35 -3.13
C GLY A 43 1.80 2.92 -3.30
N SER A 44 2.72 1.96 -3.15
CA SER A 44 2.39 0.54 -3.12
C SER A 44 3.28 -0.23 -2.16
N VAL A 45 2.74 -1.29 -1.55
CA VAL A 45 3.50 -2.20 -0.68
C VAL A 45 3.25 -3.63 -1.14
N VAL A 46 4.32 -4.38 -1.42
CA VAL A 46 4.20 -5.82 -1.69
C VAL A 46 3.91 -6.55 -0.39
N LEU A 47 3.07 -7.59 -0.47
CA LEU A 47 2.70 -8.44 0.65
C LEU A 47 3.91 -8.81 1.52
N HIS A 48 3.75 -8.60 2.82
CA HIS A 48 4.69 -8.94 3.87
C HIS A 48 4.08 -10.04 4.74
N LEU A 49 4.77 -11.17 4.87
CA LEU A 49 4.32 -12.33 5.65
C LEU A 49 5.18 -12.48 6.91
N LYS A 50 4.77 -11.84 8.01
CA LYS A 50 5.38 -12.08 9.32
C LYS A 50 4.99 -13.46 9.84
N ASP A 51 5.76 -13.99 10.78
CA ASP A 51 5.61 -15.37 11.28
C ASP A 51 4.18 -15.70 11.74
N GLY A 52 3.51 -14.79 12.44
CA GLY A 52 2.12 -15.00 12.90
C GLY A 52 1.05 -15.00 11.82
N THR A 53 1.27 -14.36 10.66
CA THR A 53 0.30 -14.34 9.55
C THR A 53 0.65 -15.32 8.44
N ARG A 54 1.89 -15.81 8.41
CA ARG A 54 2.39 -16.73 7.38
C ARG A 54 1.57 -18.01 7.32
N THR A 55 1.43 -18.72 8.45
CA THR A 55 0.81 -20.05 8.47
C THR A 55 -0.61 -19.99 7.94
N HIS A 56 -1.43 -19.09 8.48
CA HIS A 56 -2.80 -18.88 8.02
C HIS A 56 -2.89 -18.45 6.55
N PHE A 57 -1.96 -17.61 6.08
CA PHE A 57 -1.94 -17.22 4.68
C PHE A 57 -1.60 -18.39 3.75
N PHE A 58 -0.65 -19.25 4.12
CA PHE A 58 -0.32 -20.43 3.32
C PHE A 58 -1.43 -21.49 3.35
N GLU A 59 -2.14 -21.65 4.47
CA GLU A 59 -3.35 -22.49 4.56
C GLU A 59 -4.43 -21.99 3.59
N TYR A 60 -4.75 -20.69 3.65
CA TYR A 60 -5.68 -20.05 2.71
C TYR A 60 -5.22 -20.22 1.25
N LEU A 61 -3.93 -20.01 0.98
CA LEU A 61 -3.37 -20.12 -0.36
C LEU A 61 -3.49 -21.55 -0.90
N ALA A 62 -3.28 -22.57 -0.07
CA ALA A 62 -3.42 -23.97 -0.47
C ALA A 62 -4.88 -24.34 -0.79
N GLN A 63 -5.84 -23.72 -0.12
CA GLN A 63 -7.28 -23.94 -0.34
C GLN A 63 -7.78 -23.21 -1.59
N GLU A 64 -7.52 -21.90 -1.70
CA GLU A 64 -8.13 -21.05 -2.73
C GLU A 64 -7.28 -20.95 -4.01
N PHE A 65 -5.95 -21.04 -3.89
CA PHE A 65 -5.02 -20.88 -5.01
C PHE A 65 -3.92 -21.94 -4.99
N PRO A 66 -4.24 -23.25 -5.01
CA PRO A 66 -3.27 -24.32 -4.84
C PRO A 66 -2.11 -24.25 -5.85
N SER A 67 -2.37 -23.80 -7.07
CA SER A 67 -1.35 -23.64 -8.12
C SER A 67 -0.31 -22.55 -7.81
N LEU A 68 -0.60 -21.62 -6.90
CA LEU A 68 0.32 -20.57 -6.48
C LEU A 68 1.23 -21.00 -5.32
N VAL A 69 0.91 -22.07 -4.59
CA VAL A 69 1.71 -22.51 -3.42
C VAL A 69 3.21 -22.63 -3.76
N PRO A 70 3.63 -23.33 -4.83
CA PRO A 70 5.06 -23.45 -5.15
C PRO A 70 5.73 -22.11 -5.44
N LYS A 71 4.98 -21.13 -6.00
CA LYS A 71 5.49 -19.78 -6.24
C LYS A 71 5.73 -19.05 -4.93
N TYR A 72 4.80 -19.17 -3.98
CA TYR A 72 4.93 -18.51 -2.67
C TYR A 72 6.01 -19.14 -1.81
N GLU A 73 6.21 -20.45 -1.88
CA GLU A 73 7.35 -21.12 -1.24
C GLU A 73 8.69 -20.59 -1.75
N ARG A 74 8.82 -20.35 -3.08
CA ARG A 74 10.04 -19.75 -3.65
C ARG A 74 10.22 -18.28 -3.28
N LEU A 75 9.14 -17.50 -3.32
CA LEU A 75 9.20 -16.06 -3.05
C LEU A 75 9.44 -15.77 -1.57
N TYR A 76 8.73 -16.46 -0.70
CA TYR A 76 8.74 -16.19 0.73
C TYR A 76 9.58 -17.22 1.47
N GLY A 77 9.42 -18.53 1.25
CA GLY A 77 10.13 -19.55 2.04
C GLY A 77 9.99 -19.28 3.54
N SER A 78 11.10 -19.02 4.23
CA SER A 78 11.14 -18.54 5.63
C SER A 78 11.23 -17.01 5.79
N ARG A 79 11.36 -16.24 4.70
CA ARG A 79 11.54 -14.79 4.69
C ARG A 79 10.22 -14.04 4.77
N ALA A 80 10.16 -12.96 5.54
CA ALA A 80 8.94 -12.18 5.63
C ALA A 80 8.66 -11.35 4.36
N TYR A 81 9.72 -10.91 3.68
CA TYR A 81 9.65 -10.10 2.46
C TYR A 81 10.03 -10.90 1.22
N VAL A 82 9.49 -10.47 0.08
CA VAL A 82 9.95 -10.94 -1.24
C VAL A 82 11.41 -10.55 -1.50
N PRO A 83 12.11 -11.25 -2.42
CA PRO A 83 13.46 -10.85 -2.81
C PRO A 83 13.48 -9.44 -3.39
N LYS A 84 14.60 -8.72 -3.20
CA LYS A 84 14.76 -7.33 -3.69
C LYS A 84 14.52 -7.20 -5.20
N ALA A 85 14.95 -8.19 -5.98
CA ALA A 85 14.73 -8.22 -7.42
C ALA A 85 13.22 -8.22 -7.76
N TYR A 86 12.43 -9.07 -7.10
CA TYR A 86 10.98 -9.11 -7.28
C TYR A 86 10.31 -7.79 -6.86
N ALA A 87 10.74 -7.20 -5.74
CA ALA A 87 10.25 -5.88 -5.33
C ALA A 87 10.55 -4.79 -6.36
N ALA A 88 11.74 -4.82 -6.98
CA ALA A 88 12.14 -3.88 -8.03
C ALA A 88 11.32 -4.06 -9.32
N GLU A 89 10.98 -5.29 -9.69
CA GLU A 89 10.08 -5.56 -10.82
C GLU A 89 8.70 -4.95 -10.59
N VAL A 90 8.10 -5.19 -9.41
CA VAL A 90 6.81 -4.60 -9.05
C VAL A 90 6.89 -3.07 -9.08
N ARG A 91 7.96 -2.49 -8.50
CA ARG A 91 8.19 -1.04 -8.51
C ARG A 91 8.26 -0.48 -9.93
N SER A 92 8.92 -1.19 -10.84
CA SER A 92 9.07 -0.76 -12.24
C SER A 92 7.71 -0.75 -12.97
N VAL A 93 6.88 -1.77 -12.75
CA VAL A 93 5.51 -1.82 -13.29
C VAL A 93 4.66 -0.67 -12.72
N MET A 94 4.75 -0.42 -11.41
CA MET A 94 4.03 0.68 -10.77
C MET A 94 4.46 2.04 -11.32
N GLN A 95 5.76 2.29 -11.48
CA GLN A 95 6.29 3.53 -12.05
C GLN A 95 5.83 3.74 -13.49
N LEU A 96 5.85 2.69 -14.30
CA LEU A 96 5.37 2.76 -15.69
C LEU A 96 3.91 3.20 -15.75
N LEU A 97 3.05 2.60 -14.92
CA LEU A 97 1.61 2.91 -14.89
C LEU A 97 1.34 4.28 -14.25
N GLN A 98 2.07 4.66 -13.21
CA GLN A 98 1.99 6.00 -12.62
C GLN A 98 2.31 7.07 -13.67
N ASN A 99 3.41 6.90 -14.41
CA ASN A 99 3.79 7.81 -15.49
C ASN A 99 2.73 7.86 -16.60
N ARG A 100 2.18 6.71 -16.99
CA ARG A 100 1.11 6.61 -18.00
C ARG A 100 -0.13 7.43 -17.63
N TYR A 101 -0.49 7.48 -16.36
CA TYR A 101 -1.69 8.16 -15.87
C TYR A 101 -1.42 9.49 -15.16
N GLY A 102 -0.19 10.02 -15.24
CA GLY A 102 0.16 11.31 -14.65
C GLY A 102 0.11 11.35 -13.11
N LEU A 103 0.24 10.19 -12.45
CA LEU A 103 0.22 10.08 -10.99
C LEU A 103 1.62 10.24 -10.41
N GLN A 104 1.74 11.09 -9.38
CA GLN A 104 2.98 11.23 -8.64
C GLN A 104 3.20 10.05 -7.70
N ALA A 105 4.46 9.61 -7.57
CA ALA A 105 4.83 8.65 -6.54
C ALA A 105 4.67 9.29 -5.15
N ARG A 106 4.18 8.51 -4.18
CA ARG A 106 4.24 8.89 -2.78
C ARG A 106 5.72 9.06 -2.43
N GLU A 107 6.07 10.23 -1.92
CA GLU A 107 7.37 10.45 -1.32
C GLU A 107 7.59 9.36 -0.26
N SER A 108 8.60 8.51 -0.49
CA SER A 108 9.09 7.68 0.61
C SER A 108 9.75 8.65 1.56
N SER A 109 9.09 8.96 2.68
CA SER A 109 9.85 9.25 3.90
C SER A 109 10.86 8.11 3.98
N SER A 110 12.15 8.41 3.82
CA SER A 110 13.18 7.40 3.98
C SER A 110 12.93 6.74 5.32
N ASP A 111 12.60 5.45 5.31
CA ASP A 111 12.64 4.62 6.51
C ASP A 111 14.13 4.57 6.94
N GLY A 112 14.62 5.64 7.60
CA GLY A 112 15.91 5.65 8.27
C GLY A 112 16.82 6.88 8.19
N GLU A 113 16.47 8.03 7.59
CA GLU A 113 17.44 9.15 7.55
C GLU A 113 16.87 10.58 7.53
N ALA A 114 15.57 10.77 7.73
CA ALA A 114 15.10 12.05 8.23
C ALA A 114 15.33 12.05 9.75
N GLY A 115 16.28 12.88 10.23
CA GLY A 115 16.30 13.26 11.64
C GLY A 115 14.91 13.75 12.06
N PRO A 116 14.53 13.62 13.34
CA PRO A 116 13.17 13.94 13.76
C PRO A 116 12.82 15.33 13.23
N PRO A 117 11.71 15.50 12.48
CA PRO A 117 11.22 16.84 12.21
C PRO A 117 11.10 17.54 13.55
N ALA A 118 11.41 18.84 13.61
CA ALA A 118 11.13 19.63 14.82
C ALA A 118 9.73 19.25 15.30
N LEU A 119 9.64 18.75 16.55
CA LEU A 119 8.38 18.22 17.08
C LEU A 119 7.31 19.27 16.80
N PRO A 120 6.29 18.96 15.97
CA PRO A 120 5.21 19.91 15.77
C PRO A 120 4.61 20.18 17.16
N ALA A 121 4.44 21.46 17.50
CA ALA A 121 3.78 21.82 18.73
C ALA A 121 2.38 21.19 18.69
N GLN A 122 2.13 20.21 19.55
CA GLN A 122 0.83 19.60 19.69
C GLN A 122 -0.13 20.70 20.14
N LEU A 123 -1.03 21.11 19.25
CA LEU A 123 -2.10 22.03 19.60
C LEU A 123 -3.11 21.27 20.47
N ASP A 124 -3.47 21.85 21.60
CA ASP A 124 -4.56 21.33 22.42
C ASP A 124 -5.86 21.40 21.61
N LEU A 125 -6.51 20.25 21.42
CA LEU A 125 -7.85 20.19 20.87
C LEU A 125 -8.81 20.49 22.04
N ASP A 126 -9.40 21.69 22.05
CA ASP A 126 -10.38 22.10 23.05
C ASP A 126 -11.72 21.38 22.85
N TRP A 127 -11.77 20.10 23.20
CA TRP A 127 -13.01 19.32 23.10
C TRP A 127 -14.12 19.80 24.06
N SER A 128 -13.89 20.83 24.86
CA SER A 128 -14.78 21.35 25.90
C SER A 128 -16.05 22.07 25.39
N GLY A 129 -16.28 22.18 24.08
CA GLY A 129 -17.42 22.89 23.50
C GLY A 129 -18.69 22.07 23.20
N ARG A 130 -18.71 20.74 23.33
CA ARG A 130 -19.91 19.92 23.02
C ARG A 130 -20.38 19.11 24.22
N SER A 131 -21.30 19.67 24.99
CA SER A 131 -22.14 18.90 25.91
C SER A 131 -22.98 17.90 25.11
N ALA A 132 -22.86 16.61 25.45
CA ALA A 132 -23.77 15.58 24.98
C ALA A 132 -25.19 15.79 25.58
N PRO A 133 -26.28 15.52 24.84
CA PRO A 133 -27.62 15.57 25.41
C PRO A 133 -27.78 14.46 26.46
N LYS A 134 -28.26 14.83 27.65
CA LYS A 134 -28.45 13.92 28.79
C LYS A 134 -29.76 13.11 28.60
N PRO A 135 -29.78 11.80 28.94
CA PRO A 135 -30.99 10.97 28.86
C PRO A 135 -32.05 11.37 29.88
#